data_AF-A0A6V7LQY9-F1
#
_entry.id   AF-A0A6V7LQY9-F1
#
_cell.length_a   1.000
_cell.length_b   1.000
_cell.length_c   1.000
_cell.angle_alpha   90.00
_cell.angle_beta   90.00
_cell.angle_gamma   90.00
#
_symmetry.space_group_name_H-M   'P 1'
#
loop_
_entity.id
_entity.type
_entity.pdbx_description
1 polymer ?
#
loop_
_entity_poly.entity_id
_entity_poly.type
_entity_poly.pdbx_seq_one_letter_code
_entity_poly.pdbx_strand_id
1 'polypeptide(L)'
;VRAGLLATYSSMNQEMLDQCDARQYIPLVYAVSFLHTVVQERRKFGPLGWNIPYEFNSTDWLATCMFMNNHLNYADLKRGISWQTIR
;
A
#
# COMPACT_ATOMS: atom_id res chain seq x y z
N VAL A 1 14.11 4.49 -3.63
CA VAL A 1 12.65 4.64 -3.89
C VAL A 1 12.23 4.24 -5.30
N ARG A 2 12.64 4.91 -6.39
CA ARG A 2 12.18 4.55 -7.76
C ARG A 2 12.34 3.06 -8.10
N ALA A 3 13.50 2.48 -7.78
CA ALA A 3 13.77 1.06 -8.03
C ALA A 3 12.86 0.11 -7.22
N GLY A 4 12.63 0.41 -5.94
CA GLY A 4 11.71 -0.37 -5.10
C GLY A 4 10.27 -0.28 -5.59
N LEU A 5 9.83 0.92 -5.97
CA LEU A 5 8.50 1.11 -6.54
C LEU A 5 8.34 0.30 -7.83
N LEU A 6 9.31 0.37 -8.75
CA LEU A 6 9.29 -0.44 -9.98
C LEU A 6 9.22 -1.94 -9.66
N ALA A 7 9.97 -2.42 -8.68
CA ALA A 7 9.92 -3.82 -8.26
C ALA A 7 8.53 -4.22 -7.73
N THR A 8 7.90 -3.38 -6.90
CA THR A 8 6.53 -3.63 -6.42
C THR A 8 5.53 -3.67 -7.58
N TYR A 9 5.62 -2.72 -8.51
CA TYR A 9 4.75 -2.68 -9.69
C TYR A 9 4.98 -3.87 -10.64
N SER A 10 6.21 -4.36 -10.77
CA SER A 10 6.48 -5.58 -11.57
C SER A 10 5.82 -6.84 -11.00
N SER A 11 5.48 -6.85 -9.71
CA SER A 11 4.71 -7.93 -9.09
C SER A 11 3.20 -7.73 -9.12
N MET A 12 2.70 -6.59 -9.63
CA MET A 12 1.26 -6.32 -9.78
C MET A 12 0.72 -6.93 -11.07
N ASN A 13 -0.50 -7.44 -11.01
CA ASN A 13 -1.26 -7.88 -12.19
C ASN A 13 -2.39 -6.90 -12.49
N GLN A 14 -2.83 -6.86 -13.76
CA GLN A 14 -3.94 -6.02 -14.20
C GLN A 14 -5.23 -6.33 -13.44
N GLU A 15 -5.51 -7.62 -13.18
CA GLU A 15 -6.66 -8.05 -12.37
C GLU A 15 -6.70 -7.42 -10.98
N MET A 16 -5.54 -7.10 -10.39
CA MET A 16 -5.48 -6.44 -9.09
C MET A 16 -5.85 -4.96 -9.20
N LEU A 17 -5.47 -4.29 -10.29
CA LEU A 17 -5.79 -2.88 -10.51
C LEU A 17 -7.29 -2.68 -10.83
N ASP A 18 -7.93 -3.70 -11.38
CA ASP A 18 -9.34 -3.65 -11.80
C ASP A 18 -10.31 -4.17 -10.71
N GLN A 19 -9.85 -4.41 -9.46
CA GLN A 19 -10.69 -4.96 -8.39
C GLN A 19 -11.74 -3.98 -7.82
N CYS A 20 -11.55 -2.67 -8.00
CA CYS A 20 -12.43 -1.65 -7.46
C CYS A 20 -12.60 -0.48 -8.43
N ASP A 21 -13.85 -0.16 -8.74
CA ASP A 21 -14.21 0.97 -9.63
C ASP A 21 -14.10 2.34 -8.94
N ALA A 22 -13.81 2.38 -7.64
CA ALA A 22 -13.66 3.63 -6.91
C ALA A 22 -12.48 4.43 -7.49
N ARG A 23 -12.74 5.69 -7.88
CA ARG A 23 -11.72 6.59 -8.45
C ARG A 23 -10.48 6.72 -7.56
N GLN A 24 -10.64 6.54 -6.26
CA GLN A 24 -9.59 6.62 -5.25
C GLN A 24 -8.73 5.37 -5.15
N TYR A 25 -9.15 4.22 -5.70
CA TYR A 25 -8.46 2.95 -5.58
C TYR A 25 -7.04 2.99 -6.16
N ILE A 26 -6.91 3.36 -7.43
CA ILE A 26 -5.60 3.42 -8.10
C ILE A 26 -4.63 4.39 -7.40
N PRO A 27 -5.04 5.64 -7.04
CA PRO A 27 -4.20 6.52 -6.22
C PRO A 27 -3.77 5.92 -4.88
N LEU A 28 -4.65 5.18 -4.21
CA LEU A 28 -4.36 4.55 -2.92
C LEU A 28 -3.37 3.37 -3.06
N VAL A 29 -3.53 2.53 -4.09
CA VAL A 29 -2.56 1.46 -4.40
C VAL A 29 -1.17 2.04 -4.67
N TYR A 30 -1.08 3.15 -5.40
CA TYR A 30 0.18 3.87 -5.58
C TYR A 30 0.75 4.36 -4.25
N ALA A 31 -0.07 5.01 -3.43
CA ALA A 31 0.36 5.54 -2.14
C ALA A 31 0.90 4.44 -1.21
N VAL A 32 0.21 3.30 -1.14
CA VAL A 32 0.66 2.13 -0.36
C VAL A 32 1.97 1.57 -0.91
N SER A 33 2.10 1.44 -2.23
CA SER A 33 3.32 0.92 -2.85
C SER A 33 4.52 1.85 -2.62
N PHE A 34 4.28 3.16 -2.67
CA PHE A 34 5.27 4.18 -2.34
C PHE A 34 5.69 4.09 -0.87
N LEU A 35 4.73 4.01 0.06
CA LEU A 35 5.02 3.90 1.50
C LEU A 35 5.75 2.61 1.84
N HIS A 36 5.34 1.48 1.25
CA HIS A 36 6.02 0.19 1.39
C HIS A 36 7.50 0.31 1.00
N THR A 37 7.77 0.94 -0.15
CA THR A 37 9.15 1.20 -0.58
C THR A 37 9.91 2.11 0.39
N VAL A 38 9.30 3.20 0.85
CA VAL A 38 9.94 4.15 1.78
C VAL A 38 10.31 3.45 3.09
N VAL A 39 9.41 2.61 3.62
CA VAL A 39 9.62 1.85 4.84
C VAL A 39 10.76 0.84 4.69
N GLN A 40 10.83 0.13 3.55
CA GLN A 40 11.95 -0.77 3.24
C GLN A 40 13.28 -0.03 3.13
N GLU A 41 13.33 1.11 2.42
CA GLU A 41 14.53 1.94 2.29
C GLU A 41 15.01 2.46 3.66
N ARG A 42 14.07 2.81 4.56
CA ARG A 42 14.39 3.29 5.92
C ARG A 42 15.15 2.25 6.76
N ARG A 43 15.05 0.96 6.45
CA ARG A 43 15.83 -0.10 7.13
C ARG A 43 17.33 0.05 6.92
N LYS A 44 17.78 0.71 5.85
CA LYS A 44 19.21 0.92 5.54
C LYS A 44 19.93 1.86 6.50
N PHE A 45 19.19 2.60 7.33
CA PHE A 45 19.74 3.58 8.27
C PHE A 45 19.99 3.03 9.68
N GLY A 46 19.87 1.71 9.87
CA GLY A 46 20.08 1.07 11.17
C GLY A 46 19.18 1.69 12.26
N PRO A 47 19.71 1.98 13.47
CA PRO A 47 18.94 2.57 14.57
C PRO A 47 18.28 3.92 14.27
N LEU A 48 18.85 4.73 13.35
CA LEU A 48 18.23 6.00 12.93
C LEU A 48 16.97 5.77 12.09
N GLY A 49 16.90 4.63 11.41
CA GLY A 49 15.73 4.19 10.66
C GLY A 49 14.71 3.50 11.56
N TRP A 50 15.15 2.45 12.24
CA TRP A 50 14.36 1.55 13.08
C TRP A 50 15.18 1.09 14.28
N ASN A 51 14.65 1.22 15.50
CA ASN A 51 15.27 0.66 16.70
C ASN A 51 15.39 -0.87 16.60
N ILE A 52 14.36 -1.52 16.04
CA ILE A 52 14.34 -2.95 15.68
C ILE A 52 13.73 -3.04 14.27
N PRO A 53 14.46 -3.53 13.26
CA PRO A 53 13.96 -3.57 11.89
C PRO A 53 12.90 -4.68 11.73
N TYR A 54 11.72 -4.31 11.24
CA TYR A 54 10.72 -5.28 10.78
C TYR A 54 11.01 -5.69 9.32
N GLU A 55 10.74 -6.95 9.00
CA GLU A 55 10.97 -7.50 7.67
C GLU A 55 9.74 -7.35 6.77
N PHE A 56 9.48 -6.11 6.34
CA PHE A 56 8.40 -5.80 5.41
C PHE A 56 8.61 -6.53 4.07
N ASN A 57 7.67 -7.39 3.72
CA ASN A 57 7.71 -8.22 2.52
C ASN A 57 6.49 -7.96 1.61
N SER A 58 6.41 -8.70 0.50
CA SER A 58 5.32 -8.56 -0.47
C SER A 58 3.96 -8.97 0.08
N THR A 59 3.90 -9.87 1.05
CA THR A 59 2.63 -10.29 1.67
C THR A 59 2.02 -9.19 2.53
N ASP A 60 2.83 -8.39 3.24
CA ASP A 60 2.33 -7.24 4.00
C ASP A 60 1.71 -6.18 3.07
N TRP A 61 2.38 -5.93 1.95
CA TRP A 61 1.90 -5.02 0.92
C TRP A 61 0.59 -5.52 0.29
N LEU A 62 0.52 -6.82 -0.04
CA LEU A 62 -0.68 -7.42 -0.63
C LEU A 62 -1.86 -7.39 0.34
N ALA A 63 -1.63 -7.75 1.61
CA ALA A 63 -2.64 -7.69 2.66
C ALA A 63 -3.21 -6.27 2.82
N THR A 64 -2.34 -5.26 2.78
CA THR A 64 -2.75 -3.84 2.83
C THR A 64 -3.61 -3.47 1.62
N CYS A 65 -3.24 -3.89 0.41
CA CYS A 65 -4.02 -3.62 -0.79
C CYS A 65 -5.39 -4.32 -0.76
N MET A 66 -5.46 -5.56 -0.28
CA MET A 66 -6.72 -6.30 -0.09
C MET A 66 -7.62 -5.61 0.93
N PHE A 67 -7.06 -5.15 2.05
CA PHE A 67 -7.80 -4.38 3.04
C PHE A 67 -8.37 -3.09 2.44
N MET A 68 -7.58 -2.34 1.66
CA MET A 68 -8.06 -1.14 0.98
C MET A 68 -9.17 -1.42 -0.01
N ASN A 69 -9.01 -2.47 -0.83
CA ASN A 69 -10.04 -2.90 -1.78
C ASN A 69 -11.37 -3.18 -1.05
N ASN A 70 -11.32 -4.00 0.00
CA ASN A 70 -12.50 -4.31 0.80
C ASN A 70 -13.09 -3.06 1.45
N HIS A 71 -12.25 -2.21 2.06
CA HIS A 71 -12.70 -0.98 2.70
C HIS A 71 -13.44 -0.06 1.73
N LEU A 72 -12.93 0.12 0.51
CA LEU A 72 -13.57 0.94 -0.52
C LEU A 72 -14.86 0.31 -1.04
N ASN A 73 -14.92 -1.01 -1.19
CA ASN A 73 -16.13 -1.71 -1.63
C ASN A 73 -17.26 -1.66 -0.59
N TYR A 74 -16.93 -1.62 0.70
CA TYR A 74 -17.92 -1.45 1.78
C TYR A 74 -18.17 0.00 2.18
N ALA A 75 -17.37 0.95 1.69
CA ALA A 75 -17.53 2.36 2.02
C ALA A 75 -18.79 2.91 1.34
N ASP A 76 -19.69 3.48 2.15
CA ASP A 76 -20.84 4.21 1.62
C ASP A 76 -20.36 5.47 0.89
N LEU A 77 -20.73 5.58 -0.40
CA LEU A 77 -20.43 6.72 -1.28
C LEU A 77 -20.75 8.08 -0.64
N LYS A 78 -21.73 8.13 0.28
CA LYS A 78 -22.11 9.36 0.99
C LYS A 78 -21.20 9.73 2.16
N ARG A 79 -20.62 8.73 2.84
CA ARG A 79 -19.69 8.96 3.97
C ARG A 79 -18.25 9.14 3.51
N GLY A 80 -17.91 8.62 2.33
CA GLY A 80 -16.56 8.67 1.80
C GLY A 80 -15.57 7.81 2.59
N ILE A 81 -14.28 8.04 2.37
CA ILE A 81 -13.20 7.23 2.95
C ILE A 81 -12.98 7.60 4.42
N SER A 82 -13.00 6.60 5.31
CA SER A 82 -12.65 6.77 6.71
C SER A 82 -11.13 6.70 6.91
N TRP A 83 -10.46 7.86 6.92
CA TRP A 83 -9.01 7.93 7.13
C TRP A 83 -8.56 7.43 8.51
N GLN A 84 -9.43 7.50 9.51
CA GLN A 84 -9.15 6.93 10.84
C GLN A 84 -9.09 5.41 10.81
N THR A 85 -9.83 4.77 9.90
CA THR A 85 -9.85 3.32 9.72
C THR A 85 -8.67 2.83 8.88
N ILE A 86 -8.15 3.67 8.00
CA ILE A 86 -7.02 3.35 7.11
C ILE A 86 -5.65 3.58 7.77
N ARG A 87 -5.56 4.54 8.69
CA ARG A 87 -4.31 4.83 9.42
C ARG A 87 -3.90 3.67 10.32
#